data_AF-A0A7J6F2M3-F1
#
_entry.id   AF-A0A7J6F2M3-F1
#
_cell.length_a   1.000
_cell.length_b   1.000
_cell.length_c   1.000
_cell.angle_alpha   90.00
_cell.angle_beta   90.00
_cell.angle_gamma   90.00
#
_symmetry.space_group_name_H-M   'P 1'
#
loop_
_entity.id
_entity.type
_entity.pdbx_description
1 polymer ?
#
loop_
_entity_poly.entity_id
_entity_poly.type
_entity_poly.pdbx_seq_one_letter_code
_entity_poly.pdbx_strand_id
1 'polypeptide(L)'
;MALIKQSLIVAIMFCYVELSIGFNRNLSAFATAPYWSAAGATWYGSPNGAGTDGGSCGYGNLVSQYPFSSMITAVSSSLYNSGKECGACYQFGCPRANVEAAHTVLLHGLPLCYISQKEDMVKCTKSPYCSGKAVRVVITDVCPGCLLGFDLSGSSFGAMAFPGQEHKLRGIGVLEIQYARYAYA
;
A
#
# COMPACT_ATOMS: atom_id res chain seq x y z
N MET A 1 49.07 -32.39 22.76
CA MET A 1 48.97 -31.63 21.49
C MET A 1 48.21 -32.37 20.36
N ALA A 2 47.43 -33.42 20.66
CA ALA A 2 46.57 -34.10 19.66
C ALA A 2 45.09 -33.68 19.74
N LEU A 3 44.62 -33.17 20.88
CA LEU A 3 43.21 -32.87 21.12
C LEU A 3 42.73 -31.53 20.50
N ILE A 4 43.64 -30.59 20.23
CA ILE A 4 43.30 -29.28 19.63
C ILE A 4 43.09 -29.42 18.10
N LYS A 5 43.81 -30.33 17.44
CA LYS A 5 43.68 -30.57 15.99
C LYS A 5 42.35 -31.23 15.61
N GLN A 6 41.79 -32.06 16.48
CA GLN A 6 40.51 -32.75 16.24
C GLN A 6 39.31 -31.79 16.34
N SER A 7 39.38 -30.80 17.22
CA SER A 7 38.31 -29.79 17.37
C SER A 7 38.20 -28.85 16.16
N LEU A 8 39.33 -28.56 15.48
CA LEU A 8 39.34 -27.71 14.30
C LEU A 8 38.69 -28.40 13.08
N ILE A 9 38.90 -29.72 12.93
CA ILE A 9 38.34 -30.51 11.82
C ILE A 9 36.81 -30.62 11.94
N VAL A 10 36.28 -30.81 13.16
CA VAL A 10 34.83 -30.87 13.40
C VAL A 10 34.16 -29.52 13.11
N ALA A 11 34.80 -28.40 13.47
CA ALA A 11 34.29 -27.06 13.17
C ALA A 11 34.26 -26.75 11.66
N ILE A 12 35.29 -27.17 10.92
CA ILE A 12 35.34 -27.00 9.45
C ILE A 12 34.24 -27.85 8.78
N MET A 13 34.04 -29.10 9.21
CA MET A 13 32.98 -29.96 8.66
C MET A 13 31.57 -29.43 8.95
N PHE A 14 31.31 -28.87 10.15
CA PHE A 14 30.03 -28.23 10.47
C PHE A 14 29.76 -26.99 9.60
N CYS A 15 30.79 -26.19 9.33
CA CYS A 15 30.71 -25.02 8.45
C CYS A 15 30.43 -25.41 6.99
N TYR A 16 31.04 -26.50 6.50
CA TYR A 16 30.75 -27.05 5.17
C TYR A 16 29.32 -27.59 5.04
N VAL A 17 28.76 -28.17 6.11
CA VAL A 17 27.36 -28.63 6.13
C VAL A 17 26.39 -27.45 6.06
N GLU A 18 26.67 -26.34 6.76
CA GLU A 18 25.85 -25.12 6.65
C GLU A 18 25.97 -24.43 5.28
N LEU A 19 27.14 -24.51 4.62
CA LEU A 19 27.33 -23.96 3.27
C LEU A 19 26.70 -24.85 2.17
N SER A 20 26.48 -26.14 2.44
CA SER A 20 25.90 -27.10 1.48
C SER A 20 24.37 -27.22 1.58
N ILE A 21 23.77 -26.82 2.70
CA ILE A 21 22.31 -26.78 2.89
C ILE A 21 21.72 -25.41 2.46
N GLY A 22 22.56 -24.51 1.92
CA GLY A 22 22.15 -23.26 1.31
C GLY A 22 21.52 -23.43 -0.06
N PHE A 23 20.25 -23.01 -0.17
CA PHE A 23 19.53 -22.66 -1.40
C PHE A 23 18.93 -23.80 -2.26
N ASN A 24 17.86 -24.40 -1.74
CA ASN A 24 16.70 -24.72 -2.57
C ASN A 24 15.46 -23.98 -2.04
N ARG A 25 15.50 -22.64 -2.08
CA ARG A 25 14.27 -21.85 -2.08
C ARG A 25 13.75 -21.78 -3.51
N ASN A 26 13.26 -22.90 -4.04
CA ASN A 26 12.18 -22.83 -5.01
C ASN A 26 10.89 -22.46 -4.27
N LEU A 27 10.90 -21.28 -3.65
CA LEU A 27 9.69 -20.55 -3.36
C LEU A 27 9.38 -19.82 -4.65
N SER A 28 8.83 -20.54 -5.62
CA SER A 28 8.00 -19.92 -6.64
C SER A 28 6.76 -19.41 -5.92
N ALA A 29 6.91 -18.27 -5.25
CA ALA A 29 5.79 -17.36 -5.11
C ALA A 29 5.39 -17.05 -6.56
N PHE A 30 4.41 -17.79 -7.08
CA PHE A 30 3.64 -17.37 -8.23
C PHE A 30 3.02 -16.05 -7.80
N ALA A 31 3.73 -14.94 -8.04
CA ALA A 31 3.10 -13.64 -8.11
C ALA A 31 2.21 -13.72 -9.35
N THR A 32 0.99 -14.26 -9.16
CA THR A 32 -0.08 -14.12 -10.13
C THR A 32 -0.13 -12.64 -10.50
N ALA A 33 -0.01 -12.32 -11.78
CA ALA A 33 -0.03 -10.94 -12.23
C ALA A 33 -1.26 -10.23 -11.61
N PRO A 34 -1.12 -8.98 -11.13
CA PRO A 34 -2.19 -8.30 -10.43
C PRO A 34 -3.47 -8.29 -11.29
N TYR A 35 -4.55 -8.83 -10.75
CA TYR A 35 -5.86 -8.81 -11.41
C TYR A 35 -6.41 -7.38 -11.36
N TRP A 36 -6.45 -6.73 -12.52
CA TRP A 36 -6.95 -5.37 -12.66
C TRP A 36 -8.48 -5.38 -12.75
N SER A 37 -9.13 -4.61 -11.89
CA SER A 37 -10.56 -4.35 -11.89
C SER A 37 -10.85 -2.95 -12.41
N ALA A 38 -11.98 -2.76 -13.11
CA ALA A 38 -12.41 -1.46 -13.56
C ALA A 38 -13.20 -0.73 -12.46
N ALA A 39 -13.01 0.58 -12.36
CA ALA A 39 -13.80 1.46 -11.51
C ALA A 39 -13.86 2.87 -12.13
N GLY A 40 -14.77 3.71 -11.65
CA GLY A 40 -14.70 5.13 -11.91
C GLY A 40 -14.00 5.86 -10.77
N ALA A 41 -13.38 6.97 -11.10
CA ALA A 41 -12.68 7.82 -10.15
C ALA A 41 -13.06 9.28 -10.34
N THR A 42 -13.29 9.96 -9.23
CA THR A 42 -13.27 11.43 -9.13
C THR A 42 -12.06 11.88 -8.34
N TRP A 43 -11.96 13.18 -8.08
CA TRP A 43 -11.00 13.71 -7.14
C TRP A 43 -11.56 14.84 -6.29
N TYR A 44 -10.95 15.07 -5.13
CA TYR A 44 -11.37 16.09 -4.17
C TYR A 44 -10.19 16.88 -3.55
N GLY A 45 -10.56 18.01 -2.95
CA GLY A 45 -9.63 18.91 -2.27
C GLY A 45 -8.74 19.72 -3.21
N SER A 46 -7.56 20.10 -2.72
CA SER A 46 -6.61 20.91 -3.49
C SER A 46 -5.96 20.09 -4.61
N PRO A 47 -5.67 20.70 -5.78
CA PRO A 47 -5.07 19.99 -6.91
C PRO A 47 -3.81 19.20 -6.52
N ASN A 48 -2.91 19.77 -5.72
CA ASN A 48 -1.66 19.09 -5.31
C ASN A 48 -1.67 18.73 -3.82
N GLY A 49 -2.86 18.47 -3.23
CA GLY A 49 -3.02 18.14 -1.83
C GLY A 49 -3.53 16.72 -1.59
N ALA A 50 -3.62 16.34 -0.33
CA ALA A 50 -4.12 15.05 0.13
C ALA A 50 -5.65 14.94 0.14
N GLY A 51 -6.38 16.01 -0.17
CA GLY A 51 -7.82 16.06 0.10
C GLY A 51 -8.06 16.73 1.45
N THR A 52 -8.57 16.00 2.44
CA THR A 52 -8.87 16.50 3.79
C THR A 52 -8.28 15.60 4.89
N ASP A 53 -8.01 16.18 6.05
CA ASP A 53 -7.47 15.45 7.21
C ASP A 53 -8.56 14.73 8.05
N GLY A 54 -9.84 14.83 7.66
CA GLY A 54 -10.99 14.31 8.42
C GLY A 54 -11.40 12.86 8.12
N GLY A 55 -10.55 12.08 7.44
CA GLY A 55 -10.93 10.79 6.90
C GLY A 55 -11.26 9.70 7.93
N SER A 56 -12.12 8.76 7.54
CA SER A 56 -12.71 7.71 8.37
C SER A 56 -11.72 6.65 8.85
N CYS A 57 -10.50 6.61 8.32
CA CYS A 57 -9.42 5.76 8.84
C CYS A 57 -8.63 6.40 9.99
N GLY A 58 -8.87 7.67 10.33
CA GLY A 58 -8.30 8.31 11.51
C GLY A 58 -6.83 8.76 11.41
N TYR A 59 -6.29 8.90 10.19
CA TYR A 59 -4.89 9.32 9.99
C TYR A 59 -4.64 10.81 10.25
N GLY A 60 -5.67 11.65 10.28
CA GLY A 60 -5.52 13.09 10.52
C GLY A 60 -4.59 13.74 9.50
N ASN A 61 -3.73 14.65 9.97
CA ASN A 61 -2.74 15.36 9.15
C ASN A 61 -1.60 14.48 8.61
N LEU A 62 -1.53 13.19 8.96
CA LEU A 62 -0.52 12.28 8.43
C LEU A 62 -0.72 12.01 6.94
N VAL A 63 -1.95 12.14 6.42
CA VAL A 63 -2.25 11.91 5.00
C VAL A 63 -1.44 12.79 4.04
N SER A 64 -1.01 13.96 4.52
CA SER A 64 -0.17 14.90 3.78
C SER A 64 1.34 14.65 3.95
N GLN A 65 1.73 13.80 4.90
CA GLN A 65 3.11 13.53 5.28
C GLN A 65 3.59 12.17 4.78
N TYR A 66 4.90 11.94 4.81
CA TYR A 66 5.45 10.60 4.60
C TYR A 66 4.85 9.63 5.65
N PRO A 67 4.42 8.42 5.26
CA PRO A 67 4.60 7.75 3.96
C PRO A 67 3.57 8.14 2.89
N PHE A 68 2.39 8.63 3.28
CA PHE A 68 1.26 8.84 2.37
C PHE A 68 1.55 9.91 1.32
N SER A 69 2.19 11.01 1.71
CA SER A 69 2.64 12.09 0.82
C SER A 69 1.54 12.56 -0.14
N SER A 70 0.30 12.70 0.37
CA SER A 70 -0.90 13.01 -0.40
C SER A 70 -1.36 11.95 -1.41
N MET A 71 -0.71 10.79 -1.50
CA MET A 71 -1.08 9.67 -2.37
C MET A 71 -2.16 8.79 -1.72
N ILE A 72 -3.33 9.40 -1.48
CA ILE A 72 -4.46 8.78 -0.80
C ILE A 72 -5.74 8.79 -1.64
N THR A 73 -6.73 8.03 -1.19
CA THR A 73 -8.06 7.95 -1.80
C THR A 73 -9.13 7.71 -0.74
N ALA A 74 -10.31 8.28 -0.97
CA ALA A 74 -11.55 7.77 -0.41
C ALA A 74 -12.14 6.72 -1.36
N VAL A 75 -12.86 5.74 -0.83
CA VAL A 75 -13.53 4.72 -1.66
C VAL A 75 -14.99 4.54 -1.28
N SER A 76 -15.80 3.97 -2.17
CA SER A 76 -17.19 3.64 -1.88
C SER A 76 -17.32 2.72 -0.66
N SER A 77 -18.47 2.74 0.01
CA SER A 77 -18.71 1.91 1.20
C SER A 77 -18.44 0.42 0.99
N SER A 78 -18.71 -0.10 -0.21
CA SER A 78 -18.43 -1.51 -0.55
C SER A 78 -16.94 -1.83 -0.59
N LEU A 79 -16.12 -0.91 -1.10
CA LEU A 79 -14.67 -1.05 -1.15
C LEU A 79 -14.02 -0.72 0.20
N TYR A 80 -14.60 0.19 0.98
CA TYR A 80 -14.11 0.58 2.30
C TYR A 80 -14.22 -0.57 3.32
N ASN A 81 -15.26 -1.40 3.20
CA ASN A 81 -15.48 -2.61 4.00
C ASN A 81 -15.36 -2.35 5.52
N SER A 82 -16.07 -1.34 6.01
CA SER A 82 -16.04 -0.90 7.41
C SER A 82 -14.64 -0.62 7.96
N GLY A 83 -13.74 -0.07 7.12
CA GLY A 83 -12.38 0.29 7.52
C GLY A 83 -11.39 -0.86 7.45
N LYS A 84 -11.82 -2.07 7.08
CA LYS A 84 -10.91 -3.20 6.87
C LYS A 84 -9.91 -2.95 5.77
N GLU A 85 -10.22 -2.07 4.81
CA GLU A 85 -9.31 -1.72 3.72
C GLU A 85 -8.48 -0.45 3.94
N CYS A 86 -8.58 0.20 5.09
CA CYS A 86 -7.65 1.26 5.48
C CYS A 86 -6.19 0.74 5.43
N GLY A 87 -5.28 1.53 4.87
CA GLY A 87 -3.88 1.12 4.62
C GLY A 87 -2.82 1.64 5.61
N ALA A 88 -1.58 1.78 5.16
CA ALA A 88 -0.38 1.68 6.02
C ALA A 88 -0.31 2.59 7.27
N CYS A 89 0.06 2.02 8.42
CA CYS A 89 0.69 2.74 9.55
C CYS A 89 2.13 2.27 9.76
N TYR A 90 2.97 3.18 10.25
CA TYR A 90 4.33 2.91 10.70
C TYR A 90 4.46 3.27 12.21
N GLN A 91 4.96 2.29 12.98
CA GLN A 91 5.40 2.13 14.40
C GLN A 91 5.53 3.36 15.35
N PHE A 92 5.56 3.28 16.69
CA PHE A 92 5.48 2.23 17.74
C PHE A 92 4.55 2.78 18.85
N GLY A 93 3.54 2.01 19.27
CA GLY A 93 2.62 2.39 20.36
C GLY A 93 1.29 2.90 19.85
N CYS A 94 0.32 1.99 19.70
CA CYS A 94 -1.07 2.32 19.41
C CYS A 94 -1.64 3.30 20.46
N PRO A 95 -2.01 4.54 20.10
CA PRO A 95 -3.13 5.17 20.77
C PRO A 95 -4.39 4.42 20.32
N ARG A 96 -5.36 4.25 21.22
CA ARG A 96 -6.63 3.56 20.94
C ARG A 96 -7.40 4.25 19.80
N ALA A 97 -7.13 3.84 18.57
CA ALA A 97 -8.07 3.96 17.47
C ALA A 97 -8.50 2.53 17.13
N ASN A 98 -9.81 2.32 17.06
CA ASN A 98 -10.41 1.03 16.76
C ASN A 98 -10.14 0.69 15.29
N VAL A 99 -8.92 0.29 14.97
CA VAL A 99 -8.52 -0.09 13.62
C VAL A 99 -8.76 -1.60 13.48
N GLU A 100 -9.88 -1.99 12.88
CA GLU A 100 -10.20 -3.38 12.52
C GLU A 100 -9.21 -3.99 11.49
N ALA A 101 -8.22 -3.22 11.04
CA ALA A 101 -7.16 -3.63 10.10
C ALA A 101 -5.77 -3.81 10.75
N ALA A 102 -5.63 -3.64 12.07
CA ALA A 102 -4.37 -3.87 12.77
C ALA A 102 -4.18 -5.36 13.09
N HIS A 103 -3.11 -5.98 12.56
CA HIS A 103 -2.62 -7.26 13.06
C HIS A 103 -1.69 -7.00 14.26
N THR A 104 -2.06 -7.55 15.43
CA THR A 104 -1.17 -7.58 16.58
C THR A 104 -0.20 -8.74 16.41
N VAL A 105 1.07 -8.45 16.12
CA VAL A 105 2.14 -9.46 16.11
C VAL A 105 2.89 -9.36 17.43
N LEU A 106 2.97 -10.48 18.16
CA LEU A 106 3.74 -10.58 19.40
C LEU A 106 5.19 -10.93 19.06
N LEU A 107 6.05 -9.93 18.93
CA LEU A 107 7.50 -10.14 18.97
C LEU A 107 7.94 -10.07 20.43
N HIS A 108 8.41 -11.20 20.95
CA HIS A 108 8.88 -11.34 22.34
C HIS A 108 7.82 -10.97 23.41
N GLY A 109 6.53 -11.15 23.11
CA GLY A 109 5.44 -10.87 24.08
C GLY A 109 5.07 -9.38 24.22
N LEU A 110 5.64 -8.50 23.39
CA LEU A 110 5.24 -7.10 23.29
C LEU A 110 4.27 -6.91 22.11
N PRO A 111 3.15 -6.16 22.28
CA PRO A 111 2.25 -5.86 21.18
C PRO A 111 2.93 -4.90 20.21
N LEU A 112 3.41 -5.43 19.08
CA LEU A 112 3.77 -4.61 17.94
C LEU A 112 2.57 -4.53 17.00
N CYS A 113 1.98 -3.34 16.91
CA CYS A 113 1.03 -3.04 15.85
C CYS A 113 1.83 -2.84 14.55
N TYR A 114 1.78 -3.84 13.68
CA TYR A 114 2.32 -3.76 12.32
C TYR A 114 1.11 -3.70 11.39
N ILE A 115 0.85 -2.53 10.79
CA ILE A 115 -0.30 -2.39 9.90
C ILE A 115 0.06 -2.97 8.53
N SER A 116 -0.90 -3.71 7.97
CA SER A 116 -0.81 -4.26 6.62
C SER A 116 -0.53 -3.13 5.62
N GLN A 117 0.51 -3.30 4.81
CA GLN A 117 0.77 -2.44 3.65
C GLN A 117 -0.31 -2.71 2.60
N LYS A 118 -1.52 -2.17 2.83
CA LYS A 118 -2.61 -2.19 1.86
C LYS A 118 -2.50 -0.96 0.99
N GLU A 119 -1.96 -1.18 -0.19
CA GLU A 119 -1.85 -0.17 -1.23
C GLU A 119 -2.66 -0.65 -2.43
N ASP A 120 -3.38 0.26 -3.05
CA ASP A 120 -4.01 0.02 -4.34
C ASP A 120 -3.15 0.64 -5.43
N MET A 121 -2.89 -0.13 -6.48
CA MET A 121 -2.31 0.37 -7.70
C MET A 121 -3.44 0.88 -8.57
N VAL A 122 -3.45 2.15 -8.95
CA VAL A 122 -4.49 2.76 -9.77
C VAL A 122 -3.86 3.33 -11.04
N LYS A 123 -4.49 3.11 -12.19
CA LYS A 123 -4.06 3.68 -13.47
C LYS A 123 -5.25 4.07 -14.33
N CYS A 124 -5.02 5.01 -15.23
CA CYS A 124 -5.98 5.35 -16.28
C CYS A 124 -5.37 5.10 -17.66
N THR A 125 -6.21 4.82 -18.65
CA THR A 125 -5.75 4.50 -20.02
C THR A 125 -6.59 5.12 -21.13
N LYS A 126 -7.85 5.52 -20.85
CA LYS A 126 -8.79 5.97 -21.88
C LYS A 126 -8.67 7.45 -22.27
N SER A 127 -8.16 8.30 -21.37
CA SER A 127 -7.98 9.73 -21.66
C SER A 127 -6.64 9.97 -22.37
N PRO A 128 -6.56 10.93 -23.33
CA PRO A 128 -5.30 11.28 -23.99
C PRO A 128 -4.25 11.86 -23.03
N TYR A 129 -4.64 12.25 -21.81
CA TYR A 129 -3.71 12.76 -20.79
C TYR A 129 -3.15 11.66 -19.88
N CYS A 130 -3.68 10.43 -19.96
CA CYS A 130 -3.24 9.31 -19.15
C CYS A 130 -1.85 8.83 -19.56
N SER A 131 -0.95 8.71 -18.58
CA SER A 131 0.39 8.15 -18.82
C SER A 131 0.38 6.63 -19.07
N GLY A 132 -0.71 5.95 -18.70
CA GLY A 132 -0.80 4.49 -18.67
C GLY A 132 -0.03 3.83 -17.53
N LYS A 133 0.74 4.60 -16.75
CA LYS A 133 1.48 4.11 -15.59
C LYS A 133 0.55 4.02 -14.37
N ALA A 134 0.76 2.99 -13.56
CA ALA A 134 0.08 2.87 -12.29
C ALA A 134 0.75 3.71 -11.21
N VAL A 135 -0.07 4.31 -10.37
CA VAL A 135 0.32 5.03 -9.16
C VAL A 135 -0.16 4.26 -7.95
N ARG A 136 0.61 4.31 -6.86
CA ARG A 136 0.20 3.75 -5.59
C ARG A 136 -0.67 4.77 -4.85
N VAL A 137 -1.78 4.30 -4.31
CA VAL A 137 -2.63 5.08 -3.43
C VAL A 137 -3.00 4.27 -2.21
N VAL A 138 -3.27 4.95 -1.10
CA VAL A 138 -3.74 4.33 0.12
C VAL A 138 -5.18 4.74 0.42
N ILE A 139 -6.01 3.76 0.79
CA ILE A 139 -7.37 4.03 1.27
C ILE A 139 -7.26 4.66 2.67
N THR A 140 -7.76 5.88 2.81
CA THR A 140 -7.73 6.64 4.06
C THR A 140 -9.10 7.14 4.51
N ASP A 141 -10.12 6.97 3.67
CA ASP A 141 -11.46 7.44 3.94
C ASP A 141 -12.52 6.61 3.20
N VAL A 142 -13.77 6.76 3.63
CA VAL A 142 -14.95 6.31 2.92
C VAL A 142 -15.62 7.51 2.27
N CYS A 143 -16.08 7.33 1.05
CA CYS A 143 -16.99 8.25 0.38
C CYS A 143 -18.35 7.55 0.21
N PRO A 144 -19.32 7.78 1.11
CA PRO A 144 -20.63 7.14 1.04
C PRO A 144 -21.42 7.52 -0.22
N GLY A 145 -21.17 8.71 -0.77
CA GLY A 145 -21.83 9.21 -1.98
C GLY A 145 -21.17 8.80 -3.30
N CYS A 146 -20.02 8.12 -3.26
CA CYS A 146 -19.27 7.79 -4.46
C CYS A 146 -19.80 6.51 -5.10
N LEU A 147 -20.62 6.66 -6.14
CA LEU A 147 -21.14 5.54 -6.93
C LEU A 147 -20.08 4.86 -7.80
N LEU A 148 -19.00 5.57 -8.09
CA LEU A 148 -17.99 5.15 -9.07
C LEU A 148 -16.86 4.30 -8.47
N GLY A 149 -16.72 4.30 -7.15
CA GLY A 149 -15.77 3.44 -6.43
C GLY A 149 -14.62 4.20 -5.80
N PHE A 150 -13.98 5.13 -6.52
CA PHE A 150 -12.82 5.89 -6.01
C PHE A 150 -13.06 7.40 -6.05
N ASP A 151 -12.60 8.09 -5.02
CA ASP A 151 -12.48 9.54 -4.97
C ASP A 151 -11.08 9.90 -4.49
N LEU A 152 -10.20 10.19 -5.45
CA LEU A 152 -8.77 10.33 -5.25
C LEU A 152 -8.43 11.71 -4.68
N SER A 153 -7.33 11.85 -3.96
CA SER A 153 -6.78 13.18 -3.73
C SER A 153 -6.39 13.84 -5.06
N GLY A 154 -6.33 15.18 -5.10
CA GLY A 154 -5.84 15.87 -6.29
C GLY A 154 -4.44 15.40 -6.73
N SER A 155 -3.55 15.12 -5.76
CA SER A 155 -2.20 14.58 -6.02
C SER A 155 -2.27 13.19 -6.65
N SER A 156 -3.05 12.26 -6.08
CA SER A 156 -3.24 10.91 -6.59
C SER A 156 -3.82 10.90 -8.01
N PHE A 157 -4.84 11.73 -8.25
CA PHE A 157 -5.50 11.83 -9.55
C PHE A 157 -4.56 12.41 -10.61
N GLY A 158 -3.86 13.50 -10.27
CA GLY A 158 -2.89 14.15 -11.15
C GLY A 158 -1.71 13.23 -11.50
N ALA A 159 -1.26 12.40 -10.57
CA ALA A 159 -0.11 11.51 -10.76
C ALA A 159 -0.32 10.43 -11.85
N MET A 160 -1.56 10.13 -12.23
CA MET A 160 -1.85 9.23 -13.36
C MET A 160 -1.59 9.88 -14.73
N ALA A 161 -1.49 11.21 -14.80
CA ALA A 161 -1.29 11.93 -16.04
C ALA A 161 0.16 11.83 -16.56
N PHE A 162 0.36 12.18 -17.83
CA PHE A 162 1.70 12.58 -18.27
C PHE A 162 2.18 13.82 -17.50
N PRO A 163 3.50 13.92 -17.19
CA PRO A 163 4.05 15.13 -16.57
C PRO A 163 3.67 16.40 -17.34
N GLY A 164 3.16 17.40 -16.63
CA GLY A 164 2.66 18.65 -17.19
C GLY A 164 1.23 18.61 -17.76
N GLN A 165 0.56 17.45 -17.74
CA GLN A 165 -0.84 17.29 -18.17
C GLN A 165 -1.80 17.04 -16.99
N GLU A 166 -1.33 17.16 -15.75
CA GLU A 166 -2.08 16.83 -14.54
C GLU A 166 -3.33 17.71 -14.40
N HIS A 167 -3.21 19.00 -14.74
CA HIS A 167 -4.37 19.91 -14.73
C HIS A 167 -5.41 19.52 -15.79
N LYS A 168 -4.98 19.10 -16.99
CA LYS A 168 -5.89 18.67 -18.05
C LYS A 168 -6.59 17.37 -17.70
N LEU A 169 -5.88 16.43 -17.08
CA LEU A 169 -6.49 15.20 -16.58
C LEU A 169 -7.54 15.52 -15.50
N ARG A 170 -7.18 16.31 -14.48
CA ARG A 170 -8.11 16.73 -13.40
C ARG A 170 -9.34 17.48 -13.92
N GLY A 171 -9.19 18.26 -14.99
CA GLY A 171 -10.29 18.98 -15.65
C GLY A 171 -11.36 18.09 -16.29
N ILE A 172 -11.11 16.79 -16.46
CA ILE A 172 -12.13 15.82 -16.92
C ILE A 172 -13.16 15.54 -15.80
N GLY A 173 -12.76 15.67 -14.53
CA GLY A 173 -13.60 15.43 -13.37
C GLY A 173 -13.80 13.94 -13.07
N VAL A 174 -14.47 13.22 -13.97
CA VAL A 174 -14.77 11.79 -13.83
C VAL A 174 -13.95 10.97 -14.82
N LEU A 175 -13.21 9.99 -14.31
CA LEU A 175 -12.31 9.15 -15.11
C LEU A 175 -12.59 7.67 -14.89
N GLU A 176 -12.55 6.88 -15.95
CA GLU A 176 -12.49 5.43 -15.80
C GLU A 176 -11.05 4.99 -15.53
N ILE A 177 -10.87 4.24 -14.44
CA ILE A 177 -9.60 3.73 -13.96
C ILE A 177 -9.59 2.21 -13.94
N GLN A 178 -8.40 1.65 -13.91
CA GLN A 178 -8.13 0.27 -13.55
C GLN A 178 -7.39 0.28 -12.21
N TYR A 179 -7.81 -0.57 -11.29
CA TYR A 179 -7.13 -0.74 -10.01
C TYR A 179 -6.79 -2.19 -9.72
N ALA A 180 -5.73 -2.41 -8.96
CA ALA A 180 -5.36 -3.73 -8.45
C ALA A 180 -4.91 -3.59 -7.00
N ARG A 181 -5.40 -4.48 -6.14
CA ARG A 181 -5.05 -4.49 -4.72
C ARG A 181 -3.71 -5.18 -4.50
N TYR A 182 -2.81 -4.50 -3.80
CA TYR A 182 -1.53 -5.05 -3.40
C TYR A 182 -1.54 -5.23 -1.87
N ALA A 183 -1.53 -6.48 -1.43
CA ALA A 183 -1.31 -6.83 -0.03
C ALA A 183 0.04 -7.53 0.08
N TYR A 184 1.00 -6.92 0.79
CA TYR A 184 2.21 -7.63 1.19
C TYR A 184 1.81 -8.69 2.24
N ALA A 185 1.98 -9.97 1.88
CA ALA A 185 1.75 -11.12 2.75
C ALA A 185 2.89 -11.30 3.76
#